data_AF-A0A0D3C9J8-F1
#
_entry.id   AF-A0A0D3C9J8-F1
#
_cell.length_a   1.000
_cell.length_b   1.000
_cell.length_c   1.000
_cell.angle_alpha   90.00
_cell.angle_beta   90.00
_cell.angle_gamma   90.00
#
_symmetry.space_group_name_H-M   'P 1'
#
loop_
_entity.id
_entity.type
_entity.pdbx_description
1 polymer ?
#
loop_
_entity_poly.entity_id
_entity_poly.type
_entity_poly.pdbx_seq_one_letter_code
_entity_poly.pdbx_strand_id
1 'polypeptide(L)'
;MLADICSFPSSNRTLSEIKIKAMAVSSAFGFNQMLSSKHHSNPSSSSPMVLGTRAFPTNNKTTGGLIRCELSSSSVSALQQLKKSAIDRYTKERSSIVVIGLSIHTAPLEMREKLAIPVAEWPQAISELCALNHIEEAAVLSTCNRMEIYVLALSHHRGVREVTLWMSKRSGIPVSDICKHWFLLYNKDATQHLFEVSAGLDSLVLGEGQILSQVKQVREKLRNGFGMVIPGLFEKAITAGKRARAETGIASGAVSVSSAAVELALTKLPPGSASSATMLVVGAGKMGKLVIKHLVAKGCTRMVVVNRSQERVAAIQEEIPSGVEIIYKPLDEMLACAGEANVIFTSTASETPLFLKEHVESFPLPADARLFVDISVPRNVGSCVAELDSARVCNVDDLKEVVAANKEDRARKAMEAQDIIIEESKKFEAWRDSLQTVPTIKKLRRKTDRIRADSVVKFMSKYGKDMDKKTKEAVEDLTRAMVNKILHGPMKHLRCDDTENRPLPETLENMEALNRMFELELELLEEKIRAKMDQK
;
A
#
# COMPACT_ATOMS: atom_id res chain seq x y z
N MET A 1 -20.27 26.20 13.97
CA MET A 1 -21.25 25.10 13.86
C MET A 1 -20.70 24.02 12.91
N LEU A 2 -19.48 23.52 13.18
CA LEU A 2 -18.69 22.67 12.25
C LEU A 2 -17.63 21.85 13.03
N ALA A 3 -17.99 21.33 14.22
CA ALA A 3 -17.05 20.65 15.12
C ALA A 3 -17.37 19.16 15.36
N ASP A 4 -18.64 18.75 15.23
CA ASP A 4 -19.16 17.56 15.94
C ASP A 4 -19.31 16.29 15.07
N ILE A 5 -19.06 16.40 13.75
CA ILE A 5 -19.35 15.34 12.77
C ILE A 5 -18.39 14.12 12.87
N CYS A 6 -17.26 14.23 13.58
CA CYS A 6 -16.29 13.13 13.77
C CYS A 6 -16.36 12.50 15.18
N SER A 7 -17.56 12.33 15.72
CA SER A 7 -17.79 11.60 16.99
C SER A 7 -17.73 10.08 16.79
N PHE A 8 -16.53 9.52 16.68
CA PHE A 8 -16.34 8.06 16.62
C PHE A 8 -16.69 7.40 17.97
N PRO A 9 -17.43 6.28 17.99
CA PRO A 9 -17.82 5.61 19.23
C PRO A 9 -16.61 4.95 19.91
N SER A 10 -16.34 5.33 21.17
CA SER A 10 -15.31 4.73 22.00
C SER A 10 -15.75 3.36 22.55
N SER A 11 -15.73 2.32 21.70
CA SER A 11 -16.08 0.97 22.10
C SER A 11 -14.85 0.07 22.29
N ASN A 12 -14.47 -0.19 23.55
CA ASN A 12 -13.81 -1.44 23.90
C ASN A 12 -14.78 -2.58 23.59
N ARG A 13 -14.67 -3.20 22.41
CA ARG A 13 -15.23 -4.53 22.13
C ARG A 13 -14.09 -5.51 21.96
N THR A 14 -14.17 -6.63 22.67
CA THR A 14 -13.16 -7.69 22.66
C THR A 14 -13.10 -8.42 21.33
N LEU A 15 -11.92 -8.93 20.98
CA LEU A 15 -11.59 -9.62 19.72
C LEU A 15 -12.19 -11.04 19.61
N SER A 16 -13.48 -11.18 19.89
CA SER A 16 -14.17 -12.48 20.01
C SER A 16 -15.46 -12.61 19.18
N GLU A 17 -15.90 -11.55 18.49
CA GLU A 17 -17.15 -11.54 17.70
C GLU A 17 -16.94 -10.99 16.29
N ILE A 18 -16.38 -11.79 15.37
CA ILE A 18 -16.62 -11.81 13.90
C ILE A 18 -15.89 -13.05 13.32
N LYS A 19 -16.50 -14.22 13.51
CA LYS A 19 -16.31 -15.48 12.74
C LYS A 19 -17.22 -16.56 13.30
N ILE A 20 -18.21 -17.00 12.52
CA ILE A 20 -18.96 -18.29 12.52
C ILE A 20 -20.38 -18.06 11.96
N LYS A 21 -20.55 -18.44 10.68
CA LYS A 21 -21.77 -18.73 9.88
C LYS A 21 -21.39 -18.49 8.41
N ALA A 22 -21.59 -19.40 7.46
CA ALA A 22 -21.95 -20.82 7.52
C ALA A 22 -21.01 -21.58 6.53
N MET A 23 -20.98 -22.91 6.38
CA MET A 23 -22.08 -23.87 6.28
C MET A 23 -21.89 -25.10 7.17
N ALA A 24 -22.99 -25.78 7.47
CA ALA A 24 -23.01 -27.16 7.92
C ALA A 24 -23.91 -27.97 6.99
N VAL A 25 -23.43 -29.09 6.46
CA VAL A 25 -24.25 -30.12 5.81
C VAL A 25 -23.85 -31.48 6.36
N SER A 26 -24.87 -32.23 6.75
CA SER A 26 -24.87 -33.56 7.33
C SER A 26 -23.84 -34.56 6.77
N SER A 27 -23.18 -35.27 7.68
CA SER A 27 -23.26 -36.74 7.66
C SER A 27 -23.26 -37.27 9.10
N ALA A 28 -24.13 -38.24 9.37
CA ALA A 28 -24.22 -38.90 10.67
C ALA A 28 -23.86 -40.37 10.52
N PHE A 29 -22.76 -40.79 11.15
CA PHE A 29 -22.47 -42.18 11.46
C PHE A 29 -21.73 -42.23 12.80
N GLY A 30 -22.35 -42.83 13.81
CA GLY A 30 -21.72 -43.09 15.09
C GLY A 30 -21.19 -44.52 15.15
N PHE A 31 -20.12 -44.74 15.91
CA PHE A 31 -19.88 -46.03 16.54
C PHE A 31 -19.33 -45.83 17.96
N ASN A 32 -19.46 -46.88 18.77
CA ASN A 32 -19.29 -46.84 20.22
C ASN A 32 -17.91 -47.40 20.65
N GLN A 33 -17.68 -47.56 21.96
CA GLN A 33 -16.55 -48.25 22.61
C GLN A 33 -15.19 -47.51 22.71
N MET A 34 -14.34 -47.73 23.74
CA MET A 34 -14.54 -48.17 25.15
C MET A 34 -13.23 -48.03 25.96
N LEU A 35 -13.31 -48.10 27.30
CA LEU A 35 -12.21 -48.39 28.27
C LEU A 35 -11.09 -47.34 28.47
N SER A 36 -10.30 -47.34 29.57
CA SER A 36 -10.57 -47.64 31.00
C SER A 36 -9.33 -47.39 31.87
N SER A 37 -9.47 -46.67 33.01
CA SER A 37 -8.56 -46.72 34.19
C SER A 37 -7.11 -46.19 33.98
N LYS A 38 -6.20 -45.92 34.95
CA LYS A 38 -6.09 -45.83 36.45
C LYS A 38 -4.73 -45.09 36.73
N HIS A 39 -4.21 -44.70 37.91
CA HIS A 39 -4.54 -44.75 39.35
C HIS A 39 -3.64 -43.69 40.08
N HIS A 40 -4.17 -42.90 41.05
CA HIS A 40 -3.42 -42.24 42.16
C HIS A 40 -2.32 -41.16 41.82
N SER A 41 -1.87 -40.26 42.72
CA SER A 41 -2.22 -39.94 44.14
C SER A 41 -1.92 -38.47 44.50
N ASN A 42 -2.72 -37.92 45.43
CA ASN A 42 -2.48 -36.69 46.24
C ASN A 42 -1.93 -37.11 47.64
N PRO A 43 -1.58 -36.24 48.65
CA PRO A 43 -2.12 -34.87 48.90
C PRO A 43 -1.18 -33.80 49.54
N SER A 44 -1.79 -32.62 49.82
CA SER A 44 -1.47 -31.63 50.89
C SER A 44 -0.42 -30.54 50.59
N SER A 45 -0.48 -29.32 51.17
CA SER A 45 -1.27 -28.87 52.34
C SER A 45 -1.66 -27.36 52.34
N SER A 46 -2.72 -27.04 53.13
CA SER A 46 -3.07 -25.74 53.77
C SER A 46 -3.45 -24.48 52.94
N SER A 47 -4.39 -23.70 53.50
CA SER A 47 -5.10 -22.56 52.87
C SER A 47 -4.90 -21.24 53.70
N PRO A 48 -5.85 -20.28 53.81
CA PRO A 48 -5.95 -19.10 52.94
C PRO A 48 -6.09 -17.74 53.69
N MET A 49 -6.12 -16.61 52.96
CA MET A 49 -6.78 -15.34 53.35
C MET A 49 -6.97 -14.46 52.10
N VAL A 50 -7.90 -13.51 51.95
CA VAL A 50 -9.23 -13.14 52.48
C VAL A 50 -9.64 -11.86 51.71
N LEU A 51 -10.93 -11.57 51.56
CA LEU A 51 -11.43 -10.42 50.76
C LEU A 51 -11.25 -9.05 51.46
N GLY A 52 -11.14 -7.96 50.69
CA GLY A 52 -11.05 -6.60 51.22
C GLY A 52 -11.63 -5.52 50.30
N THR A 53 -12.95 -5.30 50.34
CA THR A 53 -13.67 -4.30 49.53
C THR A 53 -13.99 -3.03 50.32
N ARG A 54 -13.64 -1.85 49.77
CA ARG A 54 -14.19 -0.50 50.04
C ARG A 54 -13.51 0.50 49.09
N ALA A 55 -14.02 1.69 48.78
CA ALA A 55 -15.38 2.23 48.58
C ALA A 55 -15.19 3.73 48.28
N PHE A 56 -15.81 4.28 47.23
CA PHE A 56 -15.70 5.72 46.93
C PHE A 56 -16.58 6.56 47.87
N PRO A 57 -16.09 7.70 48.40
CA PRO A 57 -16.94 8.74 48.94
C PRO A 57 -17.32 9.74 47.83
N THR A 58 -18.62 9.82 47.51
CA THR A 58 -19.17 10.99 46.81
C THR A 58 -19.46 12.09 47.82
N ASN A 59 -19.24 13.35 47.43
CA ASN A 59 -19.95 14.47 48.08
C ASN A 59 -20.14 15.62 47.08
N ASN A 60 -21.27 16.31 47.19
CA ASN A 60 -21.72 17.30 46.22
C ASN A 60 -22.29 18.50 46.98
N LYS A 61 -21.73 19.70 46.79
CA LYS A 61 -22.32 20.95 47.31
C LYS A 61 -21.75 22.18 46.59
N THR A 62 -22.65 23.00 46.09
CA THR A 62 -22.39 24.30 45.46
C THR A 62 -22.58 25.44 46.46
N THR A 63 -21.59 26.33 46.56
CA THR A 63 -21.73 27.67 47.14
C THR A 63 -20.87 28.63 46.34
N GLY A 64 -21.47 29.71 45.82
CA GLY A 64 -20.74 30.71 45.03
C GLY A 64 -19.91 31.65 45.89
N GLY A 65 -18.72 32.00 45.41
CA GLY A 65 -17.88 33.05 45.99
C GLY A 65 -16.86 33.54 44.96
N LEU A 66 -16.66 34.85 44.85
CA LEU A 66 -15.65 35.41 43.95
C LEU A 66 -14.24 35.16 44.52
N ILE A 67 -13.57 34.12 44.02
CA ILE A 67 -12.15 33.91 44.30
C ILE A 67 -11.33 34.71 43.28
N ARG A 68 -10.73 35.80 43.76
CA ARG A 68 -9.75 36.60 43.02
C ARG A 68 -8.49 35.76 42.83
N CYS A 69 -8.33 35.17 41.65
CA CYS A 69 -7.28 34.18 41.40
C CYS A 69 -5.89 34.84 41.30
N GLU A 70 -5.16 34.88 42.40
CA GLU A 70 -3.74 35.24 42.40
C GLU A 70 -2.92 34.15 41.68
N LEU A 71 -2.10 34.56 40.72
CA LEU A 71 -1.26 33.69 39.90
C LEU A 71 -0.07 33.14 40.71
N SER A 72 -0.35 32.17 41.58
CA SER A 72 0.65 31.44 42.34
C SER A 72 1.62 30.70 41.41
N SER A 73 2.89 30.64 41.81
CA SER A 73 4.01 30.14 40.99
C SER A 73 3.90 28.66 40.59
N SER A 74 3.06 27.89 41.28
CA SER A 74 2.69 26.52 40.90
C SER A 74 2.06 26.43 39.50
N SER A 75 1.32 27.47 39.09
CA SER A 75 0.66 27.53 37.78
C SER A 75 1.66 27.46 36.62
N VAL A 76 2.81 28.12 36.74
CA VAL A 76 3.89 28.10 35.74
C VAL A 76 4.49 26.70 35.64
N SER A 77 4.71 26.02 36.76
CA SER A 77 5.20 24.64 36.79
C SER A 77 4.22 23.67 36.15
N ALA A 78 2.93 23.75 36.48
CA ALA A 78 1.89 22.93 35.86
C ALA A 78 1.77 23.20 34.34
N LEU A 79 1.90 24.45 33.90
CA LEU A 79 1.86 24.82 32.48
C LEU A 79 3.15 24.38 31.74
N GLN A 80 4.30 24.35 32.41
CA GLN A 80 5.53 23.74 31.91
C GLN A 80 5.42 22.21 31.83
N GLN A 81 4.81 21.54 32.80
CA GLN A 81 4.52 20.09 32.76
C GLN A 81 3.49 19.74 31.67
N LEU A 82 2.47 20.58 31.45
CA LEU A 82 1.54 20.45 30.33
C LEU A 82 2.23 20.70 28.98
N LYS A 83 3.11 21.71 28.87
CA LYS A 83 3.95 21.88 27.67
C LYS A 83 4.85 20.67 27.44
N LYS A 84 5.54 20.17 28.47
CA LYS A 84 6.43 19.01 28.36
C LYS A 84 5.67 17.75 27.95
N SER A 85 4.56 17.42 28.62
CA SER A 85 3.70 16.27 28.27
C SER A 85 2.86 16.44 27.00
N ALA A 86 2.68 17.66 26.48
CA ALA A 86 2.12 17.89 25.15
C ALA A 86 3.19 17.78 24.05
N ILE A 87 4.41 18.25 24.32
CA ILE A 87 5.58 18.09 23.44
C ILE A 87 5.97 16.61 23.37
N ASP A 88 6.01 15.88 24.50
CA ASP A 88 6.27 14.43 24.54
C ASP A 88 5.18 13.64 23.79
N ARG A 89 3.93 14.12 23.75
CA ARG A 89 2.89 13.57 22.87
C ARG A 89 3.09 13.93 21.40
N TYR A 90 3.76 15.04 21.09
CA TYR A 90 4.11 15.48 19.74
C TYR A 90 5.39 14.84 19.19
N THR A 91 6.29 14.36 20.05
CA THR A 91 7.59 13.77 19.67
C THR A 91 7.65 12.25 19.80
N LYS A 92 6.60 11.61 20.34
CA LYS A 92 6.55 10.16 20.61
C LYS A 92 5.58 9.36 19.74
N GLU A 93 4.77 10.01 18.89
CA GLU A 93 4.17 9.33 17.74
C GLU A 93 5.30 9.03 16.74
N ARG A 94 5.62 7.74 16.57
CA ARG A 94 6.64 7.27 15.60
C ARG A 94 6.08 7.38 14.19
N SER A 95 6.86 7.93 13.25
CA SER A 95 6.54 7.90 11.81
C SER A 95 6.17 6.48 11.40
N SER A 96 4.98 6.31 10.85
CA SER A 96 4.36 5.01 10.65
C SER A 96 3.87 4.84 9.22
N ILE A 97 4.06 3.65 8.67
CA ILE A 97 3.61 3.30 7.32
C ILE A 97 2.09 3.11 7.37
N VAL A 98 1.37 3.71 6.44
CA VAL A 98 -0.08 3.55 6.31
C VAL A 98 -0.39 3.23 4.85
N VAL A 99 -1.28 2.26 4.61
CA VAL A 99 -1.94 2.12 3.30
C VAL A 99 -3.41 2.47 3.45
N ILE A 100 -3.88 3.31 2.53
CA ILE A 100 -5.23 3.86 2.47
C ILE A 100 -5.71 3.63 1.04
N GLY A 101 -6.81 2.89 0.84
CA GLY A 101 -7.21 2.55 -0.53
C GLY A 101 -8.62 2.03 -0.68
N LEU A 102 -9.04 1.93 -1.95
CA LEU A 102 -10.24 1.22 -2.38
C LEU A 102 -9.83 -0.05 -3.12
N SER A 103 -10.45 -1.18 -2.76
CA SER A 103 -10.24 -2.48 -3.42
C SER A 103 -11.53 -2.94 -4.10
N ILE A 104 -11.40 -3.77 -5.13
CA ILE A 104 -12.48 -4.51 -5.80
C ILE A 104 -13.32 -5.40 -4.85
N HIS A 105 -12.82 -5.66 -3.64
CA HIS A 105 -13.56 -6.35 -2.56
C HIS A 105 -14.45 -5.43 -1.74
N THR A 106 -14.19 -4.12 -1.72
CA THR A 106 -14.81 -3.15 -0.80
C THR A 106 -15.54 -2.00 -1.50
N ALA A 107 -15.15 -1.66 -2.74
CA ALA A 107 -15.66 -0.53 -3.50
C ALA A 107 -16.08 -0.93 -4.93
N PRO A 108 -17.25 -0.48 -5.43
CA PRO A 108 -17.66 -0.71 -6.82
C PRO A 108 -16.76 0.04 -7.81
N LEU A 109 -16.72 -0.44 -9.05
CA LEU A 109 -15.94 0.17 -10.14
C LEU A 109 -16.23 1.68 -10.32
N GLU A 110 -17.50 2.10 -10.20
CA GLU A 110 -17.96 3.51 -10.24
C GLU A 110 -17.31 4.45 -9.22
N MET A 111 -16.84 3.91 -8.09
CA MET A 111 -16.11 4.68 -7.09
C MET A 111 -14.59 4.61 -7.35
N ARG A 112 -14.10 3.48 -7.86
CA ARG A 112 -12.67 3.27 -8.12
C ARG A 112 -12.18 4.01 -9.37
N GLU A 113 -12.98 4.11 -10.43
CA GLU A 113 -12.59 4.84 -11.65
C GLU A 113 -12.38 6.34 -11.40
N LYS A 114 -13.20 6.96 -10.53
CA LYS A 114 -13.06 8.37 -10.12
C LYS A 114 -11.82 8.65 -9.24
N LEU A 115 -11.17 7.60 -8.75
CA LEU A 115 -9.93 7.65 -7.99
C LEU A 115 -8.73 7.07 -8.76
N ALA A 116 -8.93 6.55 -9.97
CA ALA A 116 -7.86 6.03 -10.80
C ALA A 116 -6.93 7.19 -11.22
N ILE A 117 -5.62 7.00 -11.04
CA ILE A 117 -4.61 8.03 -11.37
C ILE A 117 -3.71 7.51 -12.51
N PRO A 118 -3.69 8.16 -13.67
CA PRO A 118 -2.79 7.81 -14.78
C PRO A 118 -1.31 7.86 -14.37
N VAL A 119 -0.49 6.99 -14.97
CA VAL A 119 0.95 6.86 -14.67
C VAL A 119 1.73 8.17 -14.91
N ALA A 120 1.22 9.04 -15.78
CA ALA A 120 1.77 10.37 -16.03
C ALA A 120 1.58 11.33 -14.83
N GLU A 121 0.49 11.19 -14.08
CA GLU A 121 0.15 12.07 -12.95
C GLU A 121 0.76 11.63 -11.62
N TRP A 122 1.25 10.38 -11.51
CA TRP A 122 1.83 9.86 -10.27
C TRP A 122 2.86 10.80 -9.61
N PRO A 123 3.81 11.44 -10.33
CA PRO A 123 4.76 12.37 -9.72
C PRO A 123 4.08 13.61 -9.11
N GLN A 124 3.02 14.12 -9.74
CA GLN A 124 2.24 15.24 -9.22
C GLN A 124 1.43 14.80 -8.00
N ALA A 125 0.71 13.68 -8.09
CA ALA A 125 -0.09 13.15 -6.98
C ALA A 125 0.76 12.88 -5.72
N ILE A 126 1.96 12.29 -5.89
CA ILE A 126 2.90 12.06 -4.79
C ILE A 126 3.42 13.40 -4.23
N SER A 127 3.71 14.39 -5.07
CA SER A 127 4.13 15.74 -4.63
C SER A 127 3.03 16.46 -3.83
N GLU A 128 1.77 16.37 -4.28
CA GLU A 128 0.61 16.90 -3.54
C GLU A 128 0.42 16.21 -2.17
N LEU A 129 0.65 14.89 -2.10
CA LEU A 129 0.56 14.13 -0.86
C LEU A 129 1.70 14.46 0.12
N CYS A 130 2.95 14.57 -0.35
CA CYS A 130 4.10 15.00 0.46
C CYS A 130 4.07 16.49 0.85
N ALA A 131 3.13 17.29 0.32
CA ALA A 131 2.89 18.66 0.76
C ALA A 131 1.92 18.74 1.97
N LEU A 132 1.37 17.61 2.43
CA LEU A 132 0.47 17.53 3.60
C LEU A 132 1.29 17.51 4.90
N ASN A 133 0.82 18.24 5.93
CA ASN A 133 1.61 18.53 7.15
C ASN A 133 2.10 17.30 7.92
N HIS A 134 1.42 16.15 7.78
CA HIS A 134 1.72 14.93 8.52
C HIS A 134 2.25 13.79 7.64
N ILE A 135 2.62 14.04 6.38
CA ILE A 135 3.09 13.04 5.40
C ILE A 135 4.54 13.34 4.99
N GLU A 136 5.46 12.42 5.28
CA GLU A 136 6.88 12.56 4.91
C GLU A 136 7.18 11.96 3.53
N GLU A 137 6.57 10.81 3.23
CA GLU A 137 6.77 10.04 2.00
C GLU A 137 5.42 9.53 1.49
N ALA A 138 5.24 9.40 0.17
CA ALA A 138 4.02 8.88 -0.43
C ALA A 138 4.31 8.05 -1.70
N ALA A 139 3.41 7.13 -2.03
CA ALA A 139 3.37 6.37 -3.27
C ALA A 139 1.93 6.02 -3.66
N VAL A 140 1.67 5.96 -4.97
CA VAL A 140 0.35 5.63 -5.55
C VAL A 140 0.45 4.32 -6.32
N LEU A 141 -0.44 3.36 -6.03
CA LEU A 141 -0.63 2.13 -6.79
C LEU A 141 -2.06 2.08 -7.34
N SER A 142 -2.23 2.57 -8.56
CA SER A 142 -3.51 2.61 -9.29
C SER A 142 -3.58 1.49 -10.33
N THR A 143 -4.60 0.63 -10.24
CA THR A 143 -4.84 -0.51 -11.13
C THR A 143 -6.35 -0.73 -11.36
N CYS A 144 -6.72 -1.62 -12.28
CA CYS A 144 -8.12 -1.99 -12.51
C CYS A 144 -8.83 -2.61 -11.30
N ASN A 145 -8.09 -3.18 -10.34
CA ASN A 145 -8.63 -3.87 -9.17
C ASN A 145 -8.46 -3.10 -7.85
N ARG A 146 -7.55 -2.12 -7.79
CA ARG A 146 -7.24 -1.36 -6.56
C ARG A 146 -6.72 0.03 -6.86
N MET A 147 -7.06 0.97 -6.00
CA MET A 147 -6.39 2.27 -5.91
C MET A 147 -5.91 2.45 -4.48
N GLU A 148 -4.60 2.45 -4.29
CA GLU A 148 -3.94 2.44 -2.99
C GLU A 148 -2.93 3.57 -2.88
N ILE A 149 -2.94 4.24 -1.73
CA ILE A 149 -1.98 5.28 -1.37
C ILE A 149 -1.20 4.78 -0.16
N TYR A 150 0.10 4.59 -0.35
CA TYR A 150 1.03 4.23 0.72
C TYR A 150 1.74 5.50 1.20
N VAL A 151 1.72 5.77 2.50
CA VAL A 151 2.35 6.97 3.08
C VAL A 151 3.19 6.63 4.31
N LEU A 152 4.25 7.41 4.54
CA LEU A 152 4.91 7.52 5.84
C LEU A 152 4.31 8.72 6.58
N ALA A 153 3.51 8.46 7.61
CA ALA A 153 2.79 9.48 8.34
C ALA A 153 3.42 9.78 9.72
N LEU A 154 3.69 11.05 10.01
CA LEU A 154 4.13 11.55 11.33
C LEU A 154 3.12 11.29 12.44
N SER A 155 1.83 11.22 12.08
CA SER A 155 0.73 10.99 13.02
C SER A 155 -0.38 10.22 12.33
N HIS A 156 -0.69 9.02 12.83
CA HIS A 156 -1.62 8.06 12.21
C HIS A 156 -2.96 8.72 11.85
N HIS A 157 -3.66 9.24 12.86
CA HIS A 157 -5.01 9.80 12.69
C HIS A 157 -5.04 11.06 11.83
N ARG A 158 -3.97 11.86 11.85
CA ARG A 158 -3.92 13.12 11.10
C ARG A 158 -3.54 12.90 9.64
N GLY A 159 -2.51 12.09 9.38
CA GLY A 159 -2.10 11.70 8.03
C GLY A 159 -3.22 10.99 7.29
N VAL A 160 -3.89 10.03 7.95
CA VAL A 160 -5.09 9.36 7.39
C VAL A 160 -6.15 10.39 6.99
N ARG A 161 -6.51 11.32 7.88
CA ARG A 161 -7.52 12.35 7.59
C ARG A 161 -7.11 13.29 6.46
N GLU A 162 -5.85 13.72 6.41
CA GLU A 162 -5.32 14.58 5.34
C GLU A 162 -5.34 13.87 3.98
N VAL A 163 -4.94 12.60 3.91
CA VAL A 163 -5.04 11.79 2.68
C VAL A 163 -6.49 11.53 2.27
N THR A 164 -7.40 11.27 3.22
CA THR A 164 -8.84 11.08 2.92
C THR A 164 -9.44 12.34 2.30
N LEU A 165 -9.10 13.52 2.83
CA LEU A 165 -9.52 14.81 2.29
C LEU A 165 -8.93 15.07 0.91
N TRP A 166 -7.68 14.68 0.66
CA TRP A 166 -7.06 14.75 -0.67
C TRP A 166 -7.76 13.82 -1.69
N MET A 167 -8.05 12.56 -1.32
CA MET A 167 -8.80 11.61 -2.15
C MET A 167 -10.20 12.17 -2.51
N SER A 168 -10.91 12.71 -1.52
CA SER A 168 -12.23 13.33 -1.72
C SER A 168 -12.14 14.54 -2.66
N LYS A 169 -11.17 15.43 -2.44
CA LYS A 169 -10.94 16.61 -3.30
C LYS A 169 -10.59 16.24 -4.75
N ARG A 170 -9.79 15.19 -4.98
CA ARG A 170 -9.37 14.78 -6.34
C ARG A 170 -10.51 14.10 -7.11
N SER A 171 -11.32 13.28 -6.44
CA SER A 171 -12.34 12.44 -7.07
C SER A 171 -13.76 13.01 -7.09
N GLY A 172 -14.01 14.07 -6.32
CA GLY A 172 -15.35 14.60 -6.08
C GLY A 172 -16.25 13.70 -5.21
N ILE A 173 -15.76 12.54 -4.75
CA ILE A 173 -16.52 11.64 -3.87
C ILE A 173 -16.51 12.20 -2.44
N PRO A 174 -17.66 12.29 -1.73
CA PRO A 174 -17.68 12.74 -0.35
C PRO A 174 -16.83 11.86 0.58
N VAL A 175 -16.14 12.48 1.54
CA VAL A 175 -15.35 11.78 2.58
C VAL A 175 -16.18 10.70 3.28
N SER A 176 -17.46 10.97 3.55
CA SER A 176 -18.40 10.03 4.17
C SER A 176 -18.62 8.75 3.37
N ASP A 177 -18.43 8.77 2.06
CA ASP A 177 -18.64 7.62 1.19
C ASP A 177 -17.34 6.86 0.94
N ILE A 178 -16.21 7.57 0.80
CA ILE A 178 -14.87 6.95 0.83
C ILE A 178 -14.70 6.15 2.13
N CYS A 179 -15.08 6.72 3.28
CA CYS A 179 -14.97 6.06 4.59
C CYS A 179 -15.85 4.81 4.78
N LYS A 180 -16.83 4.55 3.89
CA LYS A 180 -17.64 3.30 3.91
C LYS A 180 -16.96 2.16 3.14
N HIS A 181 -16.16 2.50 2.14
CA HIS A 181 -15.64 1.56 1.13
C HIS A 181 -14.11 1.41 1.15
N TRP A 182 -13.40 2.24 1.93
CA TRP A 182 -11.96 2.12 2.08
C TRP A 182 -11.52 0.95 2.96
N PHE A 183 -10.28 0.52 2.75
CA PHE A 183 -9.51 -0.25 3.72
C PHE A 183 -8.33 0.59 4.21
N LEU A 184 -7.87 0.29 5.43
CA LEU A 184 -6.89 1.07 6.17
C LEU A 184 -6.03 0.10 7.01
N LEU A 185 -4.74 -0.02 6.67
CA LEU A 185 -3.79 -0.90 7.36
C LEU A 185 -2.54 -0.12 7.76
N TYR A 186 -1.87 -0.58 8.82
CA TYR A 186 -0.77 0.14 9.48
C TYR A 186 0.49 -0.71 9.62
N ASN A 187 1.64 -0.07 9.47
CA ASN A 187 2.98 -0.61 9.71
C ASN A 187 3.15 -2.02 9.11
N LYS A 188 3.33 -3.05 9.94
CA LYS A 188 3.53 -4.44 9.49
C LYS A 188 2.38 -4.94 8.61
N ASP A 189 1.14 -4.55 8.88
CA ASP A 189 -0.02 -5.03 8.13
C ASP A 189 -0.07 -4.35 6.74
N ALA A 190 0.36 -3.08 6.65
CA ALA A 190 0.55 -2.38 5.37
C ALA A 190 1.71 -2.98 4.54
N THR A 191 2.81 -3.35 5.21
CA THR A 191 3.94 -4.09 4.60
C THR A 191 3.46 -5.42 4.03
N GLN A 192 2.78 -6.23 4.86
CA GLN A 192 2.31 -7.57 4.49
C GLN A 192 1.31 -7.50 3.32
N HIS A 193 0.35 -6.57 3.38
CA HIS A 193 -0.61 -6.33 2.30
C HIS A 193 0.07 -6.01 0.96
N LEU A 194 1.05 -5.09 0.93
CA LEU A 194 1.77 -4.81 -0.32
C LEU A 194 2.56 -6.03 -0.82
N PHE A 195 3.03 -6.91 0.06
CA PHE A 195 3.77 -8.11 -0.31
C PHE A 195 2.81 -9.19 -0.85
N GLU A 196 1.63 -9.35 -0.28
CA GLU A 196 0.52 -10.18 -0.78
C GLU A 196 0.03 -9.69 -2.16
N VAL A 197 -0.22 -8.38 -2.31
CA VAL A 197 -0.54 -7.73 -3.59
C VAL A 197 0.60 -7.94 -4.60
N SER A 198 1.86 -7.77 -4.19
CA SER A 198 3.02 -7.94 -5.07
C SER A 198 3.21 -9.40 -5.52
N ALA A 199 2.94 -10.37 -4.66
CA ALA A 199 2.92 -11.80 -4.98
C ALA A 199 1.72 -12.20 -5.85
N GLY A 200 0.65 -11.40 -5.84
CA GLY A 200 -0.62 -11.69 -6.52
C GLY A 200 -1.55 -12.59 -5.70
N LEU A 201 -1.45 -12.58 -4.37
CA LEU A 201 -2.40 -13.24 -3.47
C LEU A 201 -3.68 -12.42 -3.30
N ASP A 202 -3.54 -11.10 -3.12
CA ASP A 202 -4.68 -10.19 -3.26
C ASP A 202 -4.76 -9.69 -4.72
N SER A 203 -5.44 -10.47 -5.56
CA SER A 203 -5.78 -10.13 -6.95
C SER A 203 -7.04 -10.87 -7.38
N LEU A 204 -7.84 -10.26 -8.27
CA LEU A 204 -9.04 -10.92 -8.82
C LEU A 204 -8.69 -12.26 -9.50
N VAL A 205 -7.47 -12.41 -10.03
CA VAL A 205 -6.87 -13.71 -10.31
C VAL A 205 -5.57 -13.92 -9.55
N LEU A 206 -5.51 -15.02 -8.80
CA LEU A 206 -4.35 -15.42 -8.01
C LEU A 206 -3.11 -15.67 -8.90
N GLY A 207 -1.98 -15.10 -8.52
CA GLY A 207 -0.67 -15.29 -9.15
C GLY A 207 -0.34 -14.37 -10.34
N GLU A 208 -1.29 -13.54 -10.82
CA GLU A 208 -1.13 -12.73 -12.04
C GLU A 208 0.16 -11.88 -12.02
N GLY A 209 0.95 -11.92 -13.12
CA GLY A 209 2.25 -11.23 -13.21
C GLY A 209 2.18 -9.70 -13.44
N GLN A 210 0.99 -9.17 -13.72
CA GLN A 210 0.80 -7.76 -14.06
C GLN A 210 1.00 -6.83 -12.86
N ILE A 211 0.48 -7.20 -11.69
CA ILE A 211 0.58 -6.39 -10.47
C ILE A 211 2.03 -6.17 -10.04
N LEU A 212 2.88 -7.21 -10.06
CA LEU A 212 4.33 -7.08 -9.81
C LEU A 212 5.00 -6.13 -10.81
N SER A 213 4.49 -6.05 -12.04
CA SER A 213 5.01 -5.15 -13.07
C SER A 213 4.53 -3.70 -12.87
N GLN A 214 3.38 -3.49 -12.23
CA GLN A 214 2.92 -2.17 -11.78
C GLN A 214 3.71 -1.68 -10.56
N VAL A 215 3.93 -2.53 -9.55
CA VAL A 215 4.75 -2.22 -8.36
C VAL A 215 6.19 -1.82 -8.76
N LYS A 216 6.78 -2.48 -9.76
CA LYS A 216 8.06 -2.06 -10.38
C LYS A 216 8.03 -0.65 -10.96
N GLN A 217 6.97 -0.27 -11.67
CA GLN A 217 6.82 1.08 -12.24
C GLN A 217 6.68 2.14 -11.14
N VAL A 218 5.90 1.87 -10.08
CA VAL A 218 5.80 2.77 -8.92
C VAL A 218 7.18 2.96 -8.28
N ARG A 219 7.89 1.86 -8.02
CA ARG A 219 9.25 1.86 -7.46
C ARG A 219 10.25 2.69 -8.28
N GLU A 220 10.13 2.65 -9.61
CA GLU A 220 10.94 3.44 -10.53
C GLU A 220 10.64 4.94 -10.42
N LYS A 221 9.37 5.35 -10.41
CA LYS A 221 8.99 6.76 -10.22
C LYS A 221 9.41 7.31 -8.84
N LEU A 222 9.44 6.47 -7.82
CA LEU A 222 9.91 6.83 -6.47
C LEU A 222 11.42 7.14 -6.38
N ARG A 223 12.22 6.89 -7.43
CA ARG A 223 13.68 7.15 -7.38
C ARG A 223 14.07 8.62 -7.23
N ASN A 224 13.19 9.57 -7.58
CA ASN A 224 13.54 10.98 -7.73
C ASN A 224 13.35 11.83 -6.45
N GLY A 225 13.59 11.23 -5.26
CA GLY A 225 13.72 11.97 -3.99
C GLY A 225 12.61 11.77 -2.94
N PHE A 226 11.68 10.84 -3.16
CA PHE A 226 10.55 10.57 -2.24
C PHE A 226 10.96 9.71 -1.02
N GLY A 227 11.97 10.19 -0.28
CA GLY A 227 12.44 9.58 0.97
C GLY A 227 13.19 8.26 0.82
N MET A 228 13.06 7.38 1.81
CA MET A 228 13.75 6.09 1.92
C MET A 228 12.83 4.92 2.28
N VAL A 229 11.83 5.11 3.14
CA VAL A 229 11.04 4.01 3.73
C VAL A 229 10.08 3.39 2.71
N ILE A 230 9.24 4.20 2.06
CA ILE A 230 8.29 3.78 1.04
C ILE A 230 9.02 3.30 -0.25
N PRO A 231 10.09 3.97 -0.74
CA PRO A 231 10.91 3.41 -1.83
C PRO A 231 11.54 2.05 -1.48
N GLY A 232 12.01 1.86 -0.24
CA GLY A 232 12.57 0.58 0.22
C GLY A 232 11.51 -0.51 0.40
N LEU A 233 10.32 -0.15 0.89
CA LEU A 233 9.15 -1.02 1.00
C LEU A 233 8.77 -1.60 -0.36
N PHE A 234 8.66 -0.75 -1.39
CA PHE A 234 8.37 -1.20 -2.76
C PHE A 234 9.49 -2.07 -3.34
N GLU A 235 10.77 -1.85 -3.00
CA GLU A 235 11.89 -2.71 -3.43
C GLU A 235 11.85 -4.11 -2.80
N LYS A 236 11.61 -4.19 -1.48
CA LYS A 236 11.45 -5.48 -0.77
C LYS A 236 10.16 -6.18 -1.22
N ALA A 237 9.08 -5.46 -1.53
CA ALA A 237 7.86 -6.02 -2.12
C ALA A 237 8.07 -6.65 -3.50
N ILE A 238 8.88 -6.02 -4.37
CA ILE A 238 9.29 -6.59 -5.66
C ILE A 238 10.14 -7.85 -5.45
N THR A 239 10.95 -7.89 -4.39
CA THR A 239 11.77 -9.05 -4.04
C THR A 239 10.91 -10.21 -3.56
N ALA A 240 10.02 -9.98 -2.59
CA ALA A 240 9.04 -10.96 -2.11
C ALA A 240 8.14 -11.48 -3.24
N GLY A 241 7.59 -10.59 -4.08
CA GLY A 241 6.71 -10.95 -5.20
C GLY A 241 7.40 -11.71 -6.34
N LYS A 242 8.72 -11.53 -6.54
CA LYS A 242 9.53 -12.41 -7.40
C LYS A 242 9.69 -13.79 -6.74
N ARG A 243 10.16 -13.80 -5.48
CA ARG A 243 10.50 -14.99 -4.71
C ARG A 243 9.33 -15.95 -4.57
N ALA A 244 8.19 -15.45 -4.10
CA ALA A 244 6.95 -16.23 -3.96
C ALA A 244 6.50 -16.87 -5.28
N ARG A 245 6.61 -16.17 -6.43
CA ARG A 245 6.27 -16.76 -7.74
C ARG A 245 7.26 -17.83 -8.21
N ALA A 246 8.54 -17.70 -7.89
CA ALA A 246 9.57 -18.66 -8.25
C ALA A 246 9.52 -19.94 -7.39
N GLU A 247 9.35 -19.80 -6.07
CA GLU A 247 9.41 -20.92 -5.12
C GLU A 247 8.11 -21.75 -5.09
N THR A 248 6.93 -21.13 -5.24
CA THR A 248 5.62 -21.83 -5.13
C THR A 248 5.00 -22.21 -6.47
N GLY A 249 5.49 -21.65 -7.58
CA GLY A 249 4.85 -21.78 -8.88
C GLY A 249 3.40 -21.25 -8.92
N ILE A 250 3.00 -20.30 -8.07
CA ILE A 250 1.64 -19.72 -8.06
C ILE A 250 1.27 -19.00 -9.37
N ALA A 251 2.26 -18.51 -10.12
CA ALA A 251 2.05 -17.97 -11.47
C ALA A 251 1.79 -19.05 -12.54
N SER A 252 2.12 -20.32 -12.26
CA SER A 252 1.87 -21.43 -13.19
C SER A 252 0.42 -21.90 -13.08
N GLY A 253 -0.31 -21.79 -14.21
CA GLY A 253 -1.77 -21.96 -14.24
C GLY A 253 -2.56 -20.75 -13.74
N ALA A 254 -1.91 -19.59 -13.59
CA ALA A 254 -2.60 -18.33 -13.32
C ALA A 254 -3.42 -17.91 -14.55
N VAL A 255 -4.74 -17.93 -14.39
CA VAL A 255 -5.68 -17.24 -15.29
C VAL A 255 -5.34 -15.73 -15.26
N SER A 256 -5.67 -15.00 -16.30
CA SER A 256 -5.49 -13.54 -16.37
C SER A 256 -6.83 -12.83 -16.45
N VAL A 257 -6.87 -11.53 -16.14
CA VAL A 257 -8.10 -10.73 -16.32
C VAL A 257 -8.60 -10.84 -17.79
N SER A 258 -7.68 -10.81 -18.77
CA SER A 258 -8.00 -11.00 -20.19
C SER A 258 -8.54 -12.40 -20.53
N SER A 259 -8.10 -13.45 -19.85
CA SER A 259 -8.59 -14.82 -20.14
C SER A 259 -9.93 -15.10 -19.45
N ALA A 260 -10.12 -14.61 -18.23
CA ALA A 260 -11.42 -14.63 -17.54
C ALA A 260 -12.48 -13.86 -18.35
N ALA A 261 -12.11 -12.75 -18.99
CA ALA A 261 -12.97 -12.00 -19.89
C ALA A 261 -13.39 -12.81 -21.13
N VAL A 262 -12.46 -13.53 -21.77
CA VAL A 262 -12.77 -14.41 -22.91
C VAL A 262 -13.65 -15.60 -22.48
N GLU A 263 -13.40 -16.19 -21.31
CA GLU A 263 -14.21 -17.31 -20.80
C GLU A 263 -15.61 -16.86 -20.34
N LEU A 264 -15.75 -15.65 -19.77
CA LEU A 264 -17.04 -15.04 -19.49
C LEU A 264 -17.81 -14.80 -20.80
N ALA A 265 -17.16 -14.23 -21.81
CA ALA A 265 -17.79 -13.97 -23.11
C ALA A 265 -18.35 -15.24 -23.76
N LEU A 266 -17.54 -16.30 -23.83
CA LEU A 266 -17.94 -17.59 -24.38
C LEU A 266 -19.06 -18.28 -23.58
N THR A 267 -19.19 -17.97 -22.29
CA THR A 267 -20.21 -18.53 -21.39
C THR A 267 -21.53 -17.74 -21.41
N LYS A 268 -21.50 -16.44 -21.72
CA LYS A 268 -22.70 -15.58 -21.85
C LYS A 268 -23.27 -15.57 -23.28
N LEU A 269 -22.56 -16.14 -24.27
CA LEU A 269 -23.05 -16.40 -25.63
C LEU A 269 -24.02 -17.62 -25.68
N PRO A 270 -24.92 -17.70 -26.67
CA PRO A 270 -25.77 -18.87 -26.88
C PRO A 270 -24.97 -20.14 -27.20
N PRO A 271 -25.40 -21.33 -26.74
CA PRO A 271 -24.74 -22.61 -27.08
C PRO A 271 -24.66 -22.83 -28.59
N GLY A 272 -23.46 -23.13 -29.10
CA GLY A 272 -23.18 -23.33 -30.52
C GLY A 272 -22.78 -22.07 -31.29
N SER A 273 -23.19 -20.87 -30.87
CA SER A 273 -22.86 -19.61 -31.57
C SER A 273 -21.41 -19.16 -31.40
N ALA A 274 -20.64 -19.76 -30.49
CA ALA A 274 -19.25 -19.37 -30.20
C ALA A 274 -18.29 -19.47 -31.41
N SER A 275 -18.56 -20.38 -32.35
CA SER A 275 -17.71 -20.58 -33.54
C SER A 275 -18.08 -19.66 -34.73
N SER A 276 -19.24 -19.00 -34.68
CA SER A 276 -19.73 -18.08 -35.72
C SER A 276 -19.77 -16.62 -35.27
N ALA A 277 -19.69 -16.34 -33.97
CA ALA A 277 -19.76 -15.00 -33.41
C ALA A 277 -18.61 -14.10 -33.87
N THR A 278 -18.94 -12.90 -34.37
CA THR A 278 -17.95 -11.89 -34.77
C THR A 278 -17.32 -11.23 -33.55
N MET A 279 -16.00 -11.43 -33.40
CA MET A 279 -15.19 -10.90 -32.30
C MET A 279 -14.53 -9.58 -32.69
N LEU A 280 -14.75 -8.53 -31.91
CA LEU A 280 -14.08 -7.23 -32.00
C LEU A 280 -13.25 -6.98 -30.74
N VAL A 281 -11.99 -6.56 -30.91
CA VAL A 281 -11.12 -6.10 -29.81
C VAL A 281 -10.72 -4.64 -30.04
N VAL A 282 -11.14 -3.76 -29.13
CA VAL A 282 -10.80 -2.33 -29.15
C VAL A 282 -9.59 -2.09 -28.23
N GLY A 283 -8.48 -1.69 -28.84
CA GLY A 283 -7.20 -1.42 -28.19
C GLY A 283 -6.22 -2.59 -28.26
N ALA A 284 -5.17 -2.47 -29.08
CA ALA A 284 -4.07 -3.45 -29.16
C ALA A 284 -3.00 -3.19 -28.08
N GLY A 285 -3.43 -3.02 -26.83
CA GLY A 285 -2.56 -2.85 -25.67
C GLY A 285 -2.04 -4.18 -25.10
N LYS A 286 -1.37 -4.14 -23.94
CA LYS A 286 -0.96 -5.36 -23.21
C LYS A 286 -2.16 -6.27 -22.90
N MET A 287 -3.28 -5.66 -22.50
CA MET A 287 -4.55 -6.36 -22.20
C MET A 287 -5.19 -6.95 -23.46
N GLY A 288 -5.38 -6.15 -24.51
CA GLY A 288 -5.94 -6.61 -25.79
C GLY A 288 -5.11 -7.71 -26.45
N LYS A 289 -3.77 -7.62 -26.41
CA LYS A 289 -2.87 -8.69 -26.87
C LYS A 289 -3.10 -10.00 -26.12
N LEU A 290 -3.36 -9.96 -24.81
CA LEU A 290 -3.72 -11.13 -24.03
C LEU A 290 -5.14 -11.63 -24.36
N VAL A 291 -6.12 -10.76 -24.60
CA VAL A 291 -7.47 -11.17 -25.07
C VAL A 291 -7.35 -11.93 -26.40
N ILE A 292 -6.64 -11.36 -27.39
CA ILE A 292 -6.39 -11.97 -28.69
C ILE A 292 -5.76 -13.37 -28.54
N LYS A 293 -4.69 -13.51 -27.74
CA LYS A 293 -4.05 -14.84 -27.56
C LYS A 293 -4.96 -15.87 -26.87
N HIS A 294 -5.89 -15.45 -26.00
CA HIS A 294 -6.86 -16.37 -25.41
C HIS A 294 -8.05 -16.68 -26.34
N LEU A 295 -8.49 -15.74 -27.19
CA LEU A 295 -9.45 -16.02 -28.26
C LEU A 295 -8.90 -17.09 -29.22
N VAL A 296 -7.65 -16.95 -29.67
CA VAL A 296 -6.95 -17.94 -30.50
C VAL A 296 -6.84 -19.29 -29.79
N ALA A 297 -6.45 -19.32 -28.51
CA ALA A 297 -6.36 -20.55 -27.72
C ALA A 297 -7.73 -21.23 -27.48
N LYS A 298 -8.85 -20.52 -27.65
CA LYS A 298 -10.22 -21.06 -27.62
C LYS A 298 -10.78 -21.38 -29.02
N GLY A 299 -9.97 -21.28 -30.07
CA GLY A 299 -10.33 -21.66 -31.44
C GLY A 299 -10.88 -20.54 -32.32
N CYS A 300 -10.80 -19.27 -31.91
CA CYS A 300 -11.22 -18.14 -32.74
C CYS A 300 -10.23 -17.92 -33.90
N THR A 301 -10.69 -18.13 -35.14
CA THR A 301 -9.89 -18.02 -36.37
C THR A 301 -9.96 -16.66 -37.06
N ARG A 302 -10.98 -15.83 -36.78
CA ARG A 302 -11.12 -14.49 -37.36
C ARG A 302 -11.61 -13.47 -36.33
N MET A 303 -10.93 -12.33 -36.25
CA MET A 303 -11.33 -11.22 -35.38
C MET A 303 -10.95 -9.85 -35.97
N VAL A 304 -11.70 -8.82 -35.59
CA VAL A 304 -11.40 -7.43 -35.93
C VAL A 304 -10.65 -6.79 -34.75
N VAL A 305 -9.58 -6.04 -35.02
CA VAL A 305 -8.81 -5.32 -34.00
C VAL A 305 -8.75 -3.84 -34.36
N VAL A 306 -9.49 -3.04 -33.59
CA VAL A 306 -9.52 -1.57 -33.70
C VAL A 306 -8.40 -0.98 -32.86
N ASN A 307 -7.51 -0.18 -33.45
CA ASN A 307 -6.39 0.43 -32.71
C ASN A 307 -5.90 1.75 -33.32
N ARG A 308 -5.25 2.59 -32.51
CA ARG A 308 -4.61 3.85 -32.95
C ARG A 308 -3.29 3.68 -33.72
N SER A 309 -2.74 2.47 -33.80
CA SER A 309 -1.48 2.17 -34.48
C SER A 309 -1.59 0.81 -35.18
N GLN A 310 -1.42 0.82 -36.50
CA GLN A 310 -1.43 -0.39 -37.33
C GLN A 310 -0.23 -1.29 -37.03
N GLU A 311 0.94 -0.71 -36.80
CA GLU A 311 2.20 -1.40 -36.47
C GLU A 311 2.04 -2.35 -35.27
N ARG A 312 1.33 -1.91 -34.22
CA ARG A 312 1.06 -2.74 -33.03
C ARG A 312 0.15 -3.93 -33.32
N VAL A 313 -0.71 -3.85 -34.34
CA VAL A 313 -1.59 -4.96 -34.74
C VAL A 313 -0.84 -5.91 -35.67
N ALA A 314 -0.02 -5.40 -36.59
CA ALA A 314 0.90 -6.20 -37.40
C ALA A 314 1.87 -7.03 -36.53
N ALA A 315 2.54 -6.39 -35.57
CA ALA A 315 3.43 -7.08 -34.61
C ALA A 315 2.71 -8.04 -33.64
N ILE A 316 1.37 -8.03 -33.58
CA ILE A 316 0.58 -9.05 -32.88
C ILE A 316 0.23 -10.21 -33.82
N GLN A 317 -0.11 -9.93 -35.08
CA GLN A 317 -0.33 -10.94 -36.12
C GLN A 317 0.92 -11.80 -36.37
N GLU A 318 2.12 -11.21 -36.37
CA GLU A 318 3.41 -11.92 -36.49
C GLU A 318 3.69 -12.89 -35.32
N GLU A 319 3.08 -12.67 -34.16
CA GLU A 319 3.23 -13.50 -32.95
C GLU A 319 2.20 -14.63 -32.82
N ILE A 320 1.35 -14.83 -33.84
CA ILE A 320 0.16 -15.68 -33.79
C ILE A 320 0.23 -16.78 -34.87
N PRO A 321 -0.26 -18.01 -34.61
CA PRO A 321 -0.18 -19.10 -35.58
C PRO A 321 -0.82 -18.81 -36.93
N SER A 322 -0.15 -19.25 -38.00
CA SER A 322 -0.66 -19.23 -39.37
C SER A 322 -2.02 -19.92 -39.47
N GLY A 323 -3.05 -19.16 -39.84
CA GLY A 323 -4.46 -19.63 -39.87
C GLY A 323 -5.43 -18.77 -39.05
N VAL A 324 -4.93 -17.79 -38.29
CA VAL A 324 -5.76 -16.74 -37.67
C VAL A 324 -5.69 -15.45 -38.50
N GLU A 325 -6.85 -14.89 -38.84
CA GLU A 325 -7.00 -13.61 -39.52
C GLU A 325 -7.33 -12.50 -38.50
N ILE A 326 -6.41 -11.54 -38.33
CA ILE A 326 -6.70 -10.28 -37.63
C ILE A 326 -6.90 -9.16 -38.65
N ILE A 327 -8.12 -8.66 -38.72
CA ILE A 327 -8.48 -7.50 -39.56
C ILE A 327 -8.19 -6.22 -38.76
N TYR A 328 -7.15 -5.49 -39.13
CA TYR A 328 -6.87 -4.16 -38.56
C TYR A 328 -7.93 -3.15 -38.99
N LYS A 329 -8.38 -2.32 -38.05
CA LYS A 329 -9.24 -1.15 -38.31
C LYS A 329 -8.75 0.09 -37.55
N PRO A 330 -8.83 1.30 -38.13
CA PRO A 330 -8.55 2.54 -37.44
C PRO A 330 -9.62 2.84 -36.38
N LEU A 331 -9.33 3.77 -35.46
CA LEU A 331 -10.27 4.13 -34.40
C LEU A 331 -11.55 4.79 -34.92
N ASP A 332 -11.49 5.46 -36.06
CA ASP A 332 -12.64 6.18 -36.64
C ASP A 332 -13.71 5.22 -37.20
N GLU A 333 -13.32 3.99 -37.57
CA GLU A 333 -14.24 2.93 -38.00
C GLU A 333 -14.83 2.12 -36.82
N MET A 334 -14.47 2.43 -35.57
CA MET A 334 -14.84 1.66 -34.38
C MET A 334 -16.35 1.40 -34.25
N LEU A 335 -17.19 2.41 -34.53
CA LEU A 335 -18.64 2.30 -34.40
C LEU A 335 -19.25 1.41 -35.48
N ALA A 336 -18.74 1.46 -36.72
CA ALA A 336 -19.17 0.57 -37.79
C ALA A 336 -18.82 -0.89 -37.47
N CYS A 337 -17.57 -1.14 -37.05
CA CYS A 337 -17.14 -2.47 -36.63
C CYS A 337 -17.90 -3.00 -35.41
N ALA A 338 -18.31 -2.13 -34.48
CA ALA A 338 -19.15 -2.49 -33.35
C ALA A 338 -20.58 -2.87 -33.75
N GLY A 339 -21.13 -2.23 -34.79
CA GLY A 339 -22.40 -2.63 -35.40
C GLY A 339 -22.39 -4.05 -36.00
N GLU A 340 -21.26 -4.48 -36.57
CA GLU A 340 -21.06 -5.81 -37.15
C GLU A 340 -20.63 -6.89 -36.13
N ALA A 341 -20.20 -6.49 -34.92
CA ALA A 341 -19.72 -7.39 -33.88
C ALA A 341 -20.84 -8.02 -33.05
N ASN A 342 -20.68 -9.29 -32.66
CA ASN A 342 -21.49 -9.95 -31.63
C ASN A 342 -20.88 -9.76 -30.23
N VAL A 343 -19.53 -9.79 -30.14
CA VAL A 343 -18.78 -9.60 -28.90
C VAL A 343 -17.72 -8.51 -29.08
N ILE A 344 -17.69 -7.54 -28.16
CA ILE A 344 -16.80 -6.38 -28.19
C ILE A 344 -15.99 -6.32 -26.90
N PHE A 345 -14.70 -6.65 -26.99
CA PHE A 345 -13.76 -6.46 -25.89
C PHE A 345 -13.19 -5.05 -25.92
N THR A 346 -13.27 -4.30 -24.82
CA THR A 346 -12.66 -2.96 -24.71
C THR A 346 -11.53 -2.96 -23.69
N SER A 347 -10.35 -2.46 -24.10
CA SER A 347 -9.12 -2.54 -23.30
C SER A 347 -8.18 -1.34 -23.50
N THR A 348 -8.76 -0.14 -23.66
CA THR A 348 -8.01 1.09 -23.94
C THR A 348 -7.73 1.91 -22.68
N ALA A 349 -6.69 2.75 -22.74
CA ALA A 349 -6.43 3.80 -21.75
C ALA A 349 -7.16 5.10 -22.10
N SER A 350 -8.48 5.02 -22.33
CA SER A 350 -9.37 6.18 -22.43
C SER A 350 -9.87 6.55 -21.03
N GLU A 351 -9.93 7.84 -20.72
CA GLU A 351 -10.50 8.35 -19.47
C GLU A 351 -12.01 8.60 -19.60
N THR A 352 -12.52 8.71 -20.83
CA THR A 352 -13.95 8.80 -21.15
C THR A 352 -14.45 7.52 -21.83
N PRO A 353 -15.74 7.14 -21.65
CA PRO A 353 -16.35 6.06 -22.39
C PRO A 353 -16.32 6.27 -23.90
N LEU A 354 -16.01 5.21 -24.63
CA LEU A 354 -16.02 5.12 -26.09
C LEU A 354 -17.42 4.76 -26.62
N PHE A 355 -18.16 3.96 -25.86
CA PHE A 355 -19.53 3.56 -26.16
C PHE A 355 -20.50 4.21 -25.18
N LEU A 356 -21.43 4.99 -25.72
CA LEU A 356 -22.56 5.61 -25.03
C LEU A 356 -23.87 5.03 -25.57
N LYS A 357 -24.97 5.22 -24.83
CA LYS A 357 -26.30 4.71 -25.19
C LYS A 357 -26.71 5.08 -26.62
N GLU A 358 -26.59 6.36 -26.95
CA GLU A 358 -26.85 6.93 -28.29
C GLU A 358 -26.07 6.23 -29.42
N HIS A 359 -24.81 5.87 -29.18
CA HIS A 359 -23.99 5.14 -30.17
C HIS A 359 -24.55 3.73 -30.39
N VAL A 360 -24.91 3.02 -29.32
CA VAL A 360 -25.35 1.62 -29.39
C VAL A 360 -26.80 1.49 -29.87
N GLU A 361 -27.66 2.47 -29.60
CA GLU A 361 -29.00 2.59 -30.19
C GLU A 361 -28.97 2.78 -31.71
N SER A 362 -27.88 3.35 -32.26
CA SER A 362 -27.70 3.52 -33.72
C SER A 362 -27.26 2.24 -34.46
N PHE A 363 -26.86 1.19 -33.73
CA PHE A 363 -26.35 -0.04 -34.35
C PHE A 363 -27.47 -0.91 -34.92
N PRO A 364 -27.19 -1.72 -35.97
CA PRO A 364 -28.11 -2.75 -36.41
C PRO A 364 -28.55 -3.67 -35.26
N LEU A 365 -29.86 -3.89 -35.16
CA LEU A 365 -30.45 -4.83 -34.20
C LEU A 365 -29.86 -6.23 -34.42
N PRO A 366 -29.14 -6.79 -33.44
CA PRO A 366 -28.55 -8.12 -33.57
C PRO A 366 -29.62 -9.20 -33.31
N ALA A 367 -29.37 -10.43 -33.77
CA ALA A 367 -30.25 -11.57 -33.50
C ALA A 367 -30.30 -11.97 -32.00
N ASP A 368 -29.21 -11.70 -31.28
CA ASP A 368 -29.04 -11.86 -29.83
C ASP A 368 -28.35 -10.61 -29.26
N ALA A 369 -28.63 -10.24 -28.01
CA ALA A 369 -28.08 -9.04 -27.39
C ALA A 369 -26.54 -8.98 -27.43
N ARG A 370 -26.00 -7.89 -28.00
CA ARG A 370 -24.58 -7.67 -28.29
C ARG A 370 -23.77 -7.54 -26.99
N LEU A 371 -22.73 -8.36 -26.83
CA LEU A 371 -21.98 -8.46 -25.58
C LEU A 371 -20.75 -7.55 -25.57
N PHE A 372 -20.77 -6.53 -24.72
CA PHE A 372 -19.62 -5.69 -24.40
C PHE A 372 -18.89 -6.26 -23.17
N VAL A 373 -17.58 -6.44 -23.27
CA VAL A 373 -16.71 -6.91 -22.19
C VAL A 373 -15.62 -5.88 -21.95
N ASP A 374 -15.79 -5.05 -20.94
CA ASP A 374 -14.88 -3.96 -20.59
C ASP A 374 -13.90 -4.38 -19.50
N ILE A 375 -12.62 -4.43 -19.87
CA ILE A 375 -11.50 -4.72 -18.97
C ILE A 375 -10.65 -3.47 -18.68
N SER A 376 -11.22 -2.28 -18.91
CA SER A 376 -10.60 -0.97 -18.75
C SER A 376 -11.06 -0.29 -17.45
N VAL A 377 -10.16 0.48 -16.84
CA VAL A 377 -10.48 1.38 -15.71
C VAL A 377 -9.67 2.67 -15.91
N PRO A 378 -10.29 3.84 -16.14
CA PRO A 378 -11.74 4.08 -16.28
C PRO A 378 -12.45 3.27 -17.37
N ARG A 379 -13.77 3.09 -17.23
CA ARG A 379 -14.58 2.31 -18.18
C ARG A 379 -14.59 2.93 -19.58
N ASN A 380 -14.45 2.07 -20.58
CA ASN A 380 -14.61 2.36 -22.00
C ASN A 380 -16.08 2.21 -22.45
N VAL A 381 -16.94 1.56 -21.67
CA VAL A 381 -18.39 1.43 -21.94
C VAL A 381 -19.19 2.16 -20.85
N GLY A 382 -20.06 3.07 -21.26
CA GLY A 382 -20.92 3.82 -20.33
C GLY A 382 -21.96 2.91 -19.68
N SER A 383 -22.25 3.13 -18.38
CA SER A 383 -23.20 2.31 -17.62
C SER A 383 -24.60 2.28 -18.24
N CYS A 384 -25.04 3.37 -18.86
CA CYS A 384 -26.31 3.48 -19.58
C CYS A 384 -26.45 2.57 -20.81
N VAL A 385 -25.36 1.97 -21.31
CA VAL A 385 -25.43 0.94 -22.37
C VAL A 385 -26.07 -0.36 -21.86
N ALA A 386 -25.99 -0.63 -20.54
CA ALA A 386 -26.64 -1.78 -19.92
C ALA A 386 -28.17 -1.65 -19.76
N GLU A 387 -28.75 -0.48 -20.11
CA GLU A 387 -30.19 -0.23 -20.13
C GLU A 387 -30.87 -0.69 -21.43
N LEU A 388 -30.10 -1.15 -22.42
CA LEU A 388 -30.59 -1.50 -23.76
C LEU A 388 -30.81 -3.01 -23.88
N ASP A 389 -32.02 -3.45 -24.23
CA ASP A 389 -32.33 -4.87 -24.49
C ASP A 389 -31.45 -5.49 -25.59
N SER A 390 -30.95 -4.66 -26.51
CA SER A 390 -30.05 -5.04 -27.61
C SER A 390 -28.58 -5.22 -27.20
N ALA A 391 -28.22 -4.94 -25.93
CA ALA A 391 -26.85 -4.99 -25.42
C ALA A 391 -26.75 -5.69 -24.06
N ARG A 392 -25.58 -6.24 -23.77
CA ARG A 392 -25.20 -6.74 -22.45
C ARG A 392 -23.82 -6.19 -22.13
N VAL A 393 -23.63 -5.62 -20.95
CA VAL A 393 -22.33 -5.09 -20.51
C VAL A 393 -21.80 -5.95 -19.37
N CYS A 394 -20.59 -6.47 -19.53
CA CYS A 394 -19.80 -7.08 -18.47
C CYS A 394 -18.55 -6.24 -18.22
N ASN A 395 -18.21 -6.03 -16.96
CA ASN A 395 -17.08 -5.23 -16.52
C ASN A 395 -16.10 -6.07 -15.67
N VAL A 396 -14.99 -5.46 -15.22
CA VAL A 396 -13.94 -6.12 -14.42
C VAL A 396 -14.51 -6.84 -13.19
N ASP A 397 -15.57 -6.31 -12.56
CA ASP A 397 -16.12 -6.86 -11.32
C ASP A 397 -16.98 -8.12 -11.56
N ASP A 398 -17.51 -8.30 -12.78
CA ASP A 398 -18.32 -9.47 -13.16
C ASP A 398 -17.43 -10.70 -13.43
N LEU A 399 -16.15 -10.49 -13.74
CA LEU A 399 -15.16 -11.55 -13.97
C LEU A 399 -14.95 -12.46 -12.74
N LYS A 400 -15.39 -12.03 -11.55
CA LYS A 400 -15.36 -12.80 -10.30
C LYS A 400 -16.07 -14.16 -10.42
N GLU A 401 -17.13 -14.25 -11.23
CA GLU A 401 -17.90 -15.50 -11.41
C GLU A 401 -17.02 -16.65 -11.96
N VAL A 402 -16.21 -16.35 -12.98
CA VAL A 402 -15.45 -17.36 -13.73
C VAL A 402 -14.22 -17.86 -12.95
N VAL A 403 -13.54 -16.96 -12.25
CA VAL A 403 -12.24 -17.27 -11.60
C VAL A 403 -12.41 -18.23 -10.41
N ALA A 404 -13.61 -18.29 -9.83
CA ALA A 404 -13.94 -19.14 -8.68
C ALA A 404 -13.77 -20.66 -8.94
N ALA A 405 -13.85 -21.11 -10.20
CA ALA A 405 -13.88 -22.52 -10.58
C ALA A 405 -12.57 -23.32 -10.34
N ASN A 406 -11.48 -22.67 -9.91
CA ASN A 406 -10.16 -23.29 -9.72
C ASN A 406 -9.54 -22.80 -8.40
N LYS A 407 -10.12 -23.20 -7.27
CA LYS A 407 -9.83 -22.60 -5.95
C LYS A 407 -8.89 -23.41 -5.04
N GLU A 408 -8.99 -24.74 -5.05
CA GLU A 408 -8.35 -25.59 -4.04
C GLU A 408 -6.83 -25.72 -4.23
N ASP A 409 -6.35 -26.12 -5.41
CA ASP A 409 -4.91 -26.14 -5.73
C ASP A 409 -4.22 -24.78 -5.53
N ARG A 410 -4.96 -23.69 -5.80
CA ARG A 410 -4.46 -22.33 -5.61
C ARG A 410 -4.40 -21.95 -4.13
N ALA A 411 -5.30 -22.46 -3.28
CA ALA A 411 -5.25 -22.23 -1.84
C ALA A 411 -3.99 -22.82 -1.20
N ARG A 412 -3.57 -24.04 -1.62
CA ARG A 412 -2.30 -24.62 -1.15
C ARG A 412 -1.08 -23.76 -1.54
N LYS A 413 -0.97 -23.40 -2.82
CA LYS A 413 0.13 -22.51 -3.30
C LYS A 413 0.11 -21.13 -2.61
N ALA A 414 -1.08 -20.63 -2.26
CA ALA A 414 -1.23 -19.37 -1.53
C ALA A 414 -0.70 -19.47 -0.09
N MET A 415 -0.90 -20.59 0.61
CA MET A 415 -0.31 -20.83 1.93
C MET A 415 1.22 -20.86 1.86
N GLU A 416 1.79 -21.59 0.90
CA GLU A 416 3.24 -21.66 0.67
C GLU A 416 3.84 -20.27 0.36
N ALA A 417 3.09 -19.42 -0.36
CA ALA A 417 3.49 -18.04 -0.64
C ALA A 417 3.39 -17.12 0.59
N GLN A 418 2.45 -17.40 1.50
CA GLN A 418 2.23 -16.63 2.72
C GLN A 418 3.42 -16.75 3.68
N ASP A 419 4.02 -17.93 3.82
CA ASP A 419 5.20 -18.14 4.66
C ASP A 419 6.40 -17.31 4.17
N ILE A 420 6.62 -17.28 2.85
CA ILE A 420 7.64 -16.43 2.20
C ILE A 420 7.37 -14.94 2.49
N ILE A 421 6.10 -14.51 2.40
CA ILE A 421 5.71 -13.12 2.69
C ILE A 421 5.93 -12.78 4.17
N ILE A 422 5.64 -13.69 5.10
CA ILE A 422 5.88 -13.50 6.54
C ILE A 422 7.39 -13.41 6.82
N GLU A 423 8.22 -14.19 6.12
CA GLU A 423 9.68 -14.13 6.24
C GLU A 423 10.24 -12.80 5.71
N GLU A 424 9.88 -12.39 4.49
CA GLU A 424 10.33 -11.12 3.90
C GLU A 424 9.78 -9.91 4.67
N SER A 425 8.56 -9.99 5.23
CA SER A 425 8.01 -8.92 6.08
C SER A 425 8.85 -8.73 7.34
N LYS A 426 9.31 -9.81 7.99
CA LYS A 426 10.23 -9.71 9.14
C LYS A 426 11.56 -9.03 8.75
N LYS A 427 12.10 -9.37 7.57
CA LYS A 427 13.32 -8.72 7.03
C LYS A 427 13.10 -7.23 6.75
N PHE A 428 11.94 -6.84 6.21
CA PHE A 428 11.61 -5.43 5.99
C PHE A 428 11.45 -4.66 7.31
N GLU A 429 10.72 -5.19 8.29
CA GLU A 429 10.53 -4.53 9.58
C GLU A 429 11.88 -4.33 10.30
N ALA A 430 12.76 -5.34 10.29
CA ALA A 430 14.11 -5.23 10.84
C ALA A 430 14.99 -4.21 10.09
N TRP A 431 14.89 -4.15 8.77
CA TRP A 431 15.57 -3.14 7.94
C TRP A 431 15.05 -1.72 8.21
N ARG A 432 13.73 -1.53 8.32
CA ARG A 432 13.13 -0.23 8.67
C ARG A 432 13.61 0.23 10.04
N ASP A 433 13.66 -0.68 11.01
CA ASP A 433 14.04 -0.34 12.36
C ASP A 433 15.54 -0.06 12.50
N SER A 434 16.40 -0.61 11.63
CA SER A 434 17.81 -0.19 11.56
C SER A 434 17.99 1.23 11.01
N LEU A 435 17.07 1.75 10.18
CA LEU A 435 17.10 3.15 9.73
C LEU A 435 16.93 4.15 10.88
N GLN A 436 16.38 3.73 12.03
CA GLN A 436 16.23 4.59 13.22
C GLN A 436 17.59 5.08 13.74
N THR A 437 18.70 4.39 13.44
CA THR A 437 20.06 4.85 13.80
C THR A 437 20.59 5.97 12.92
N VAL A 438 20.07 6.17 11.70
CA VAL A 438 20.62 7.10 10.70
C VAL A 438 20.59 8.57 11.17
N PRO A 439 19.53 9.07 11.84
CA PRO A 439 19.55 10.37 12.51
C PRO A 439 20.64 10.48 13.58
N THR A 440 20.84 9.44 14.39
CA THR A 440 21.86 9.41 15.46
C THR A 440 23.29 9.39 14.90
N ILE A 441 23.53 8.58 13.86
CA ILE A 441 24.76 8.59 13.04
C ILE A 441 25.09 10.01 12.53
N LYS A 442 24.06 10.76 12.06
CA LYS A 442 24.20 12.13 11.54
C LYS A 442 24.44 13.16 12.66
N LYS A 443 23.79 13.01 13.82
CA LYS A 443 24.00 13.82 15.03
C LYS A 443 25.41 13.63 15.59
N LEU A 444 25.84 12.39 15.79
CA LEU A 444 27.14 12.06 16.37
C LEU A 444 28.29 12.66 15.55
N ARG A 445 28.29 12.47 14.22
CA ARG A 445 29.24 13.14 13.31
C ARG A 445 29.28 14.65 13.52
N ARG A 446 28.11 15.32 13.45
CA ARG A 446 28.02 16.78 13.64
C ARG A 446 28.62 17.24 14.98
N LYS A 447 28.32 16.56 16.09
CA LYS A 447 28.86 16.92 17.41
C LYS A 447 30.38 16.72 17.47
N THR A 448 30.90 15.60 16.97
CA THR A 448 32.35 15.37 16.95
C THR A 448 33.10 16.33 16.01
N ASP A 449 32.51 16.67 14.85
CA ASP A 449 33.06 17.68 13.93
C ASP A 449 33.06 19.10 14.55
N ARG A 450 32.03 19.47 15.32
CA ARG A 450 32.00 20.70 16.13
C ARG A 450 33.14 20.73 17.14
N ILE A 451 33.26 19.68 17.97
CA ILE A 451 34.33 19.56 18.98
C ILE A 451 35.72 19.63 18.33
N ARG A 452 35.90 19.00 17.16
CA ARG A 452 37.14 19.07 16.37
C ARG A 452 37.43 20.49 15.90
N ALA A 453 36.47 21.16 15.27
CA ALA A 453 36.62 22.51 14.74
C ALA A 453 36.95 23.52 15.86
N ASP A 454 36.21 23.50 16.97
CA ASP A 454 36.48 24.34 18.14
C ASP A 454 37.88 24.12 18.71
N SER A 455 38.34 22.86 18.76
CA SER A 455 39.67 22.51 19.27
C SER A 455 40.78 23.00 18.33
N VAL A 456 40.60 22.85 17.02
CA VAL A 456 41.52 23.39 16.00
C VAL A 456 41.56 24.92 16.09
N VAL A 457 40.42 25.61 16.17
CA VAL A 457 40.38 27.09 16.31
C VAL A 457 41.08 27.56 17.59
N LYS A 458 40.87 26.87 18.73
CA LYS A 458 41.55 27.17 20.02
C LYS A 458 43.06 26.88 20.00
N PHE A 459 43.52 25.95 19.15
CA PHE A 459 44.94 25.69 18.93
C PHE A 459 45.56 26.76 18.01
N MET A 460 44.91 27.04 16.87
CA MET A 460 45.37 28.02 15.89
C MET A 460 45.39 29.46 16.43
N SER A 461 44.49 29.82 17.35
CA SER A 461 44.52 31.15 17.99
C SER A 461 45.69 31.32 18.97
N LYS A 462 46.24 30.23 19.52
CA LYS A 462 47.40 30.24 20.43
C LYS A 462 48.75 30.10 19.72
N TYR A 463 48.84 29.22 18.73
CA TYR A 463 50.12 28.85 18.10
C TYR A 463 50.17 29.14 16.59
N GLY A 464 49.04 29.49 15.96
CA GLY A 464 48.93 29.63 14.51
C GLY A 464 49.60 30.87 13.90
N LYS A 465 50.26 31.74 14.68
CA LYS A 465 51.10 32.81 14.14
C LYS A 465 52.45 32.28 13.66
N ASP A 466 53.03 31.35 14.41
CA ASP A 466 54.40 30.87 14.21
C ASP A 466 54.47 29.60 13.33
N MET A 467 53.33 29.18 12.78
CA MET A 467 53.18 27.98 11.95
C MET A 467 52.99 28.33 10.47
N ASP A 468 53.69 27.61 9.60
CA ASP A 468 53.52 27.71 8.15
C ASP A 468 52.18 27.10 7.67
N LYS A 469 51.85 27.28 6.38
CA LYS A 469 50.60 26.76 5.81
C LYS A 469 50.55 25.22 5.83
N LYS A 470 51.67 24.54 5.56
CA LYS A 470 51.74 23.08 5.46
C LYS A 470 51.51 22.41 6.81
N THR A 471 52.07 22.95 7.89
CA THR A 471 51.85 22.39 9.24
C THR A 471 50.43 22.68 9.74
N LYS A 472 49.80 23.79 9.34
CA LYS A 472 48.38 24.06 9.61
C LYS A 472 47.46 23.02 8.95
N GLU A 473 47.70 22.73 7.67
CA GLU A 473 46.98 21.68 6.92
C GLU A 473 47.22 20.28 7.53
N ALA A 474 48.45 19.98 7.94
CA ALA A 474 48.76 18.72 8.62
C ALA A 474 48.05 18.54 9.99
N VAL A 475 47.84 19.62 10.76
CA VAL A 475 47.06 19.59 12.01
C VAL A 475 45.56 19.39 11.74
N GLU A 476 45.02 20.00 10.69
CA GLU A 476 43.66 19.71 10.23
C GLU A 476 43.48 18.22 9.90
N ASP A 477 44.36 17.65 9.07
CA ASP A 477 44.24 16.25 8.65
C ASP A 477 44.53 15.25 9.78
N LEU A 478 45.45 15.57 10.70
CA LEU A 478 45.68 14.76 11.91
C LEU A 478 44.41 14.70 12.77
N THR A 479 43.77 15.85 13.05
CA THR A 479 42.53 15.88 13.84
C THR A 479 41.36 15.21 13.10
N ARG A 480 41.27 15.37 11.78
CA ARG A 480 40.30 14.68 10.89
C ARG A 480 40.48 13.16 10.97
N ALA A 481 41.72 12.67 10.90
CA ALA A 481 42.06 11.26 10.99
C ALA A 481 41.80 10.67 12.39
N MET A 482 42.10 11.41 13.47
CA MET A 482 41.76 11.01 14.83
C MET A 482 40.24 10.85 15.02
N VAL A 483 39.44 11.84 14.60
CA VAL A 483 37.98 11.78 14.66
C VAL A 483 37.43 10.59 13.86
N ASN A 484 37.92 10.38 12.64
CA ASN A 484 37.50 9.25 11.82
C ASN A 484 37.83 7.89 12.47
N LYS A 485 39.01 7.75 13.10
CA LYS A 485 39.39 6.52 13.82
C LYS A 485 38.52 6.28 15.06
N ILE A 486 38.24 7.31 15.85
CA ILE A 486 37.38 7.22 17.04
C ILE A 486 35.95 6.85 16.64
N LEU A 487 35.40 7.51 15.62
CA LEU A 487 34.03 7.26 15.16
C LEU A 487 33.87 5.92 14.43
N HIS A 488 34.93 5.33 13.88
CA HIS A 488 34.83 4.06 13.13
C HIS A 488 34.15 2.94 13.94
N GLY A 489 34.50 2.79 15.22
CA GLY A 489 33.91 1.79 16.11
C GLY A 489 32.39 1.96 16.29
N PRO A 490 31.92 3.06 16.90
CA PRO A 490 30.49 3.35 17.06
C PRO A 490 29.70 3.31 15.73
N MET A 491 30.29 3.83 14.66
CA MET A 491 29.61 3.92 13.36
C MET A 491 29.49 2.57 12.64
N LYS A 492 30.34 1.57 12.96
CA LYS A 492 30.13 0.19 12.53
C LYS A 492 29.00 -0.48 13.32
N HIS A 493 28.92 -0.24 14.62
CA HIS A 493 27.91 -0.88 15.49
C HIS A 493 26.51 -0.25 15.35
N LEU A 494 26.40 1.01 14.91
CA LEU A 494 25.12 1.62 14.52
C LEU A 494 24.65 1.24 13.10
N ARG A 495 25.52 0.64 12.27
CA ARG A 495 25.17 0.16 10.94
C ARG A 495 24.82 -1.32 10.98
N CYS A 496 23.53 -1.61 10.83
CA CYS A 496 23.03 -2.95 10.61
C CYS A 496 22.98 -3.22 9.10
N ASP A 497 24.14 -3.55 8.54
CA ASP A 497 24.24 -4.07 7.16
C ASP A 497 23.87 -5.58 7.17
N ASP A 498 23.10 -6.05 6.18
CA ASP A 498 22.58 -7.44 6.06
C ASP A 498 23.67 -8.56 6.07
N THR A 499 24.96 -8.21 6.13
CA THR A 499 26.12 -9.11 6.08
C THR A 499 26.70 -9.50 7.44
N GLU A 500 26.42 -8.74 8.51
CA GLU A 500 26.83 -9.10 9.88
C GLU A 500 25.58 -9.30 10.74
N ASN A 501 25.26 -10.56 11.07
CA ASN A 501 24.07 -11.01 11.83
C ASN A 501 24.07 -10.52 13.30
N ARG A 502 24.09 -9.19 13.53
CA ARG A 502 23.91 -8.57 14.85
C ARG A 502 22.42 -8.49 15.22
N PRO A 503 22.04 -8.75 16.47
CA PRO A 503 20.71 -8.48 16.95
C PRO A 503 20.34 -7.00 16.82
N LEU A 504 19.20 -6.71 16.20
CA LEU A 504 18.62 -5.36 16.15
C LEU A 504 18.49 -4.70 17.54
N PRO A 505 18.14 -5.41 18.64
CA PRO A 505 18.15 -4.83 19.99
C PRO A 505 19.50 -4.23 20.40
N GLU A 506 20.62 -4.92 20.19
CA GLU A 506 21.96 -4.40 20.51
C GLU A 506 22.25 -3.11 19.74
N THR A 507 21.87 -3.05 18.45
CA THR A 507 22.04 -1.85 17.61
C THR A 507 21.23 -0.66 18.15
N LEU A 508 20.03 -0.90 18.68
CA LEU A 508 19.18 0.14 19.28
C LEU A 508 19.67 0.54 20.69
N GLU A 509 20.13 -0.39 21.51
CA GLU A 509 20.74 -0.09 22.82
C GLU A 509 22.03 0.73 22.66
N ASN A 510 22.86 0.40 21.66
CA ASN A 510 24.03 1.21 21.29
C ASN A 510 23.64 2.62 20.83
N MET A 511 22.53 2.77 20.09
CA MET A 511 22.00 4.07 19.70
C MET A 511 21.58 4.91 20.93
N GLU A 512 20.84 4.32 21.86
CA GLU A 512 20.46 5.03 23.09
C GLU A 512 21.67 5.35 23.98
N ALA A 513 22.62 4.43 24.10
CA ALA A 513 23.85 4.64 24.87
C ALA A 513 24.64 5.83 24.32
N LEU A 514 24.76 5.95 22.99
CA LEU A 514 25.41 7.09 22.34
C LEU A 514 24.59 8.39 22.46
N ASN A 515 23.24 8.32 22.41
CA ASN A 515 22.39 9.48 22.70
C ASN A 515 22.60 10.01 24.13
N ARG A 516 22.78 9.10 25.12
CA ARG A 516 23.09 9.45 26.51
C ARG A 516 24.52 9.99 26.66
N MET A 517 25.53 9.23 26.22
CA MET A 517 26.95 9.56 26.39
C MET A 517 27.39 10.84 25.66
N PHE A 518 26.75 11.19 24.54
CA PHE A 518 27.05 12.39 23.76
C PHE A 518 25.90 13.42 23.77
N GLU A 519 24.89 13.26 24.63
CA GLU A 519 23.77 14.21 24.82
C GLU A 519 23.05 14.60 23.52
N LEU A 520 22.93 13.67 22.57
CA LEU A 520 22.55 13.94 21.17
C LEU A 520 21.07 14.32 20.98
N GLU A 521 20.28 14.37 22.05
CA GLU A 521 18.86 14.73 22.02
C GLU A 521 18.61 16.20 22.39
N LEU A 522 19.46 16.80 23.24
CA LEU A 522 19.31 18.17 23.72
C LEU A 522 19.58 19.21 22.63
N GLU A 523 20.59 19.01 21.78
CA GLU A 523 20.94 19.91 20.67
C GLU A 523 19.76 20.19 19.72
N LEU A 524 18.83 19.24 19.56
CA LEU A 524 17.67 19.39 18.66
C LEU A 524 16.63 20.36 19.25
N LEU A 525 16.54 20.46 20.57
CA LEU A 525 15.71 21.45 21.26
C LEU A 525 16.34 22.84 21.14
N GLU A 526 17.65 22.95 21.37
CA GLU A 526 18.39 24.21 21.30
C GLU A 526 18.44 24.79 19.89
N GLU A 527 18.72 23.97 18.86
CA GLU A 527 18.70 24.40 17.45
C GLU A 527 17.30 24.87 17.02
N LYS A 528 16.22 24.16 17.42
CA LYS A 528 14.84 24.58 17.12
C LYS A 528 14.38 25.80 17.90
N ILE A 529 14.94 26.07 19.08
CA ILE A 529 14.68 27.30 19.84
C ILE A 529 15.41 28.47 19.17
N ARG A 530 16.72 28.32 18.87
CA ARG A 530 17.52 29.38 18.25
C ARG A 530 16.98 29.79 16.89
N ALA A 531 16.69 28.82 16.00
CA ALA A 531 16.08 29.09 14.69
C ALA A 531 14.66 29.70 14.77
N LYS A 532 13.98 29.66 15.92
CA LYS A 532 12.71 30.37 16.16
C LYS A 532 12.86 31.72 16.87
N MET A 533 14.03 32.00 17.42
CA MET A 533 14.41 33.33 17.90
C MET A 533 14.97 34.18 16.76
N ASP A 534 15.75 33.58 15.85
CA ASP A 534 16.31 34.24 14.67
C ASP A 534 15.26 34.56 13.57
N GLN A 535 14.00 34.18 13.77
CA GLN A 535 12.85 34.45 12.88
C GLN A 535 11.86 35.48 13.48
N LYS A 536 12.26 36.26 14.48
CA LYS A 536 11.35 37.12 15.26
C LYS A 536 11.95 38.46 15.66
#